data_AF-A0A517WSX3-F1
#
_entry.id   AF-A0A517WSX3-F1
#
_cell.length_a   1.000
_cell.length_b   1.000
_cell.length_c   1.000
_cell.angle_alpha   90.00
_cell.angle_beta   90.00
_cell.angle_gamma   90.00
#
_symmetry.space_group_name_H-M   'P 1'
#
loop_
_entity.id
_entity.type
_entity.pdbx_description
1 polymer ?
#
loop_
_entity_poly.entity_id
_entity_poly.type
_entity_poly.pdbx_seq_one_letter_code
_entity_poly.pdbx_strand_id
1 'polypeptide(L)'
;MSDTDNLPSDESSETEPTSESEESAAQTPQEKVRSFPTTAGVYLMKDAQGRVIYIGKAVNLKSRASSYFTQAAAVDRRTAELVTEIADIDFLDTDTEVDALLLEARLIKDIRPRFNSELKDDKTFPYLEITTREDFPRVEFTRKPQTKGTKLYGPFTNAKQLRGTITVLQKIFRFRNCSLDIDEGDEKWRWFRPCLLHSINQCTAPCNLRINKEDYRKDINKLKLFLDGKKDRLLNEMKKEMQAASEKKLYEKAARLRDEIQLLDSLNLRGNLEDHAQPEVFYIDPKKGMQGLKKVFQLPELPRRIEGVDIAHLQGGETVASLVQFIDGLPFKHGYKRFKIRTVKGIDDFASIREVVSRRISRLHQEGESFPDILLIDGGKGQLSAAMSAMHELGVEPPFTISLAKREEEVFVPGETEPRRLSRHSYGLRLLQYVRDESHRFAQHYHHLLRKKSHFDE
;
A
#
# COMPACT_ATOMS: atom_id res chain seq x y z
N MET A 1 18.25 -94.41 -5.98
CA MET A 1 17.24 -93.34 -5.83
C MET A 1 17.99 -92.11 -5.36
N SER A 2 17.93 -91.07 -6.21
CA SER A 2 18.14 -89.63 -5.95
C SER A 2 19.42 -89.12 -5.28
N ASP A 3 20.12 -88.32 -6.07
CA ASP A 3 21.15 -87.32 -5.79
C ASP A 3 20.75 -86.21 -4.79
N THR A 4 21.77 -85.36 -4.54
CA THR A 4 21.81 -83.94 -4.12
C THR A 4 21.71 -83.62 -2.62
N ASP A 5 22.43 -82.64 -2.06
CA ASP A 5 23.47 -81.76 -2.57
C ASP A 5 24.32 -81.17 -1.42
N ASN A 6 25.47 -80.68 -1.83
CA ASN A 6 26.63 -80.17 -1.09
C ASN A 6 26.47 -78.70 -0.62
N LEU A 7 27.11 -78.32 0.50
CA LEU A 7 27.56 -76.94 0.76
C LEU A 7 28.58 -76.89 1.91
N PRO A 8 29.86 -76.48 1.64
CA PRO A 8 30.89 -76.33 2.66
C PRO A 8 31.21 -74.86 3.01
N SER A 9 31.97 -74.75 4.10
CA SER A 9 32.61 -73.62 4.78
C SER A 9 33.37 -72.60 3.92
N ASP A 10 33.41 -71.34 4.38
CA ASP A 10 34.34 -70.32 3.89
C ASP A 10 35.00 -69.55 5.05
N GLU A 11 36.33 -69.61 5.09
CA GLU A 11 37.25 -68.73 5.85
C GLU A 11 37.69 -67.59 4.91
N SER A 12 37.64 -66.33 5.36
CA SER A 12 38.35 -65.20 4.75
C SER A 12 38.66 -64.19 5.87
N SER A 13 39.92 -64.04 6.28
CA SER A 13 41.02 -63.25 5.69
C SER A 13 40.80 -61.73 5.80
N GLU A 14 41.63 -61.12 6.65
CA GLU A 14 41.81 -59.68 6.81
C GLU A 14 42.08 -58.98 5.47
N THR A 15 41.32 -57.92 5.18
CA THR A 15 41.67 -56.89 4.19
C THR A 15 41.23 -55.53 4.71
N GLU A 16 42.21 -54.62 4.83
CA GLU A 16 42.00 -53.18 5.01
C GLU A 16 41.08 -52.63 3.91
N PRO A 17 40.11 -51.74 4.21
CA PRO A 17 39.54 -50.89 3.18
C PRO A 17 40.39 -49.63 3.06
N THR A 18 41.18 -49.64 1.99
CA THR A 18 41.80 -48.50 1.34
C THR A 18 40.85 -47.31 1.24
N SER A 19 41.37 -46.15 1.63
CA SER A 19 40.84 -44.84 1.30
C SER A 19 40.84 -44.64 -0.22
N GLU A 20 39.70 -44.83 -0.85
CA GLU A 20 39.44 -44.29 -2.20
C GLU A 20 38.34 -43.25 -2.10
N SER A 21 38.81 -42.03 -1.89
CA SER A 21 38.13 -40.79 -2.23
C SER A 21 37.78 -40.80 -3.72
N GLU A 22 36.53 -41.14 -4.05
CA GLU A 22 35.94 -40.75 -5.33
C GLU A 22 35.77 -39.22 -5.32
N GLU A 23 36.80 -38.51 -5.77
CA GLU A 23 36.69 -37.14 -6.27
C GLU A 23 35.74 -37.16 -7.48
N SER A 24 34.44 -37.02 -7.21
CA SER A 24 33.44 -36.63 -8.18
C SER A 24 33.97 -35.41 -8.95
N ALA A 25 34.39 -35.60 -10.20
CA ALA A 25 34.84 -34.53 -11.08
C ALA A 25 33.83 -33.36 -11.01
N ALA A 26 34.27 -32.24 -10.44
CA ALA A 26 33.40 -31.10 -10.18
C ALA A 26 32.89 -30.55 -11.52
N GLN A 27 31.60 -30.78 -11.82
CA GLN A 27 30.95 -30.27 -13.02
C GLN A 27 31.09 -28.76 -13.08
N THR A 28 31.39 -28.22 -14.26
CA THR A 28 31.48 -26.77 -14.42
C THR A 28 30.10 -26.12 -14.18
N PRO A 29 30.04 -24.87 -13.69
CA PRO A 29 28.77 -24.17 -13.51
C PRO A 29 27.89 -24.16 -14.77
N GLN A 30 28.52 -24.03 -15.94
CA GLN A 30 27.83 -24.04 -17.23
C GLN A 30 27.18 -25.40 -17.54
N GLU A 31 27.86 -26.51 -17.22
CA GLU A 31 27.30 -27.86 -17.38
C GLU A 31 26.16 -28.10 -16.39
N LYS A 32 26.33 -27.66 -15.15
CA LYS A 32 25.32 -27.79 -14.08
C LYS A 32 24.04 -27.03 -14.42
N VAL A 33 24.12 -25.87 -15.05
CA VAL A 33 22.91 -25.14 -15.52
C VAL A 33 22.12 -25.92 -16.57
N ARG A 34 22.75 -26.78 -17.37
CA ARG A 34 22.03 -27.55 -18.40
C ARG A 34 21.06 -28.56 -17.80
N SER A 35 21.28 -29.00 -16.57
CA SER A 35 20.37 -29.90 -15.84
C SER A 35 19.27 -29.16 -15.07
N PHE A 36 19.27 -27.82 -15.05
CA PHE A 36 18.23 -27.05 -14.35
C PHE A 36 16.86 -27.30 -14.99
N PRO A 37 15.78 -27.30 -14.19
CA PRO A 37 14.44 -27.42 -14.71
C PRO A 37 14.03 -26.15 -15.48
N THR A 38 12.99 -26.28 -16.30
CA THR A 38 12.36 -25.14 -17.01
C THR A 38 11.23 -24.50 -16.19
N THR A 39 11.13 -24.83 -14.91
CA THR A 39 10.15 -24.29 -13.96
C THR A 39 10.60 -22.93 -13.40
N ALA A 40 9.68 -22.26 -12.72
CA ALA A 40 9.98 -21.04 -11.99
C ALA A 40 10.78 -21.37 -10.72
N GLY A 41 11.71 -20.50 -10.34
CA GLY A 41 12.48 -20.70 -9.13
C GLY A 41 13.59 -19.67 -8.94
N VAL A 42 14.49 -19.98 -8.00
CA VAL A 42 15.62 -19.13 -7.62
C VAL A 42 16.92 -19.88 -7.88
N TYR A 43 17.90 -19.21 -8.47
CA TYR A 43 19.26 -19.72 -8.62
C TYR A 43 20.24 -18.97 -7.71
N LEU A 44 21.24 -19.69 -7.21
CA LEU A 44 22.27 -19.19 -6.30
C LEU A 44 23.63 -19.42 -6.93
N MET A 45 24.38 -18.35 -7.17
CA MET A 45 25.75 -18.41 -7.67
C MET A 45 26.72 -18.34 -6.49
N LYS A 46 27.74 -19.20 -6.51
CA LYS A 46 28.74 -19.32 -5.45
C LYS A 46 30.15 -19.09 -5.96
N ASP A 47 31.01 -18.60 -5.07
CA ASP A 47 32.45 -18.51 -5.32
C ASP A 47 33.17 -19.85 -5.07
N ALA A 48 34.48 -19.89 -5.34
CA ALA A 48 35.32 -21.08 -5.14
C ALA A 48 35.39 -21.57 -3.68
N GLN A 49 34.93 -20.76 -2.72
CA GLN A 49 34.86 -21.11 -1.30
C GLN A 49 33.46 -21.58 -0.90
N GLY A 50 32.54 -21.72 -1.87
CA GLY A 50 31.16 -22.15 -1.66
C GLY A 50 30.24 -21.07 -1.09
N ARG A 51 30.68 -19.81 -1.01
CA ARG A 51 29.86 -18.70 -0.49
C ARG A 51 28.93 -18.19 -1.58
N VAL A 52 27.66 -17.97 -1.25
CA VAL A 52 26.70 -17.41 -2.22
C VAL A 52 27.00 -15.93 -2.46
N ILE A 53 27.38 -15.60 -3.69
CA ILE A 53 27.78 -14.25 -4.11
C ILE A 53 26.66 -13.51 -4.87
N TYR A 54 25.71 -14.24 -5.45
CA TYR A 54 24.54 -13.69 -6.13
C TYR A 54 23.34 -14.64 -6.08
N ILE A 55 22.13 -14.07 -6.02
CA ILE A 55 20.86 -14.80 -6.03
C ILE A 55 19.92 -14.12 -7.02
N GLY A 56 19.25 -14.90 -7.87
CA GLY A 56 18.30 -14.37 -8.84
C GLY A 56 17.07 -15.25 -9.03
N LYS A 57 15.93 -14.64 -9.35
CA LYS A 57 14.69 -15.34 -9.74
C LYS A 57 14.60 -15.58 -11.25
N ALA A 58 13.85 -16.60 -11.64
CA ALA A 58 13.52 -16.88 -13.03
C ALA A 58 12.12 -17.50 -13.16
N VAL A 59 11.42 -17.16 -14.26
CA VAL A 59 10.23 -17.91 -14.71
C VAL A 59 10.65 -19.26 -15.33
N ASN A 60 11.86 -19.29 -15.92
CA ASN A 60 12.49 -20.50 -16.45
C ASN A 60 13.94 -20.52 -15.98
N LEU A 61 14.23 -21.36 -14.97
CA LEU A 61 15.54 -21.48 -14.33
C LEU A 61 16.66 -21.75 -15.33
N LYS A 62 16.50 -22.77 -16.19
CA LYS A 62 17.49 -23.15 -17.20
C LYS A 62 17.83 -22.01 -18.15
N SER A 63 16.83 -21.38 -18.76
CA SER A 63 17.03 -20.31 -19.74
C SER A 63 17.70 -19.10 -19.09
N ARG A 64 17.22 -18.69 -17.90
CA ARG A 64 17.75 -17.50 -17.23
C ARG A 64 19.16 -17.70 -16.72
N ALA A 65 19.46 -18.81 -16.05
CA ALA A 65 20.81 -19.09 -15.55
C ALA A 65 21.81 -19.26 -16.71
N SER A 66 21.39 -19.85 -17.84
CA SER A 66 22.26 -20.03 -19.01
C SER A 66 22.72 -18.69 -19.61
N SER A 67 21.90 -17.63 -19.49
CA SER A 67 22.23 -16.32 -20.08
C SER A 67 23.54 -15.72 -19.54
N TYR A 68 23.95 -16.06 -18.32
CA TYR A 68 25.18 -15.58 -17.69
C TYR A 68 26.44 -16.25 -18.24
N PHE A 69 26.32 -17.42 -18.85
CA PHE A 69 27.45 -18.18 -19.41
C PHE A 69 27.56 -18.02 -20.94
N THR A 70 26.99 -16.94 -21.48
CA THR A 70 27.10 -16.58 -22.89
C THR A 70 28.29 -15.64 -23.12
N GLN A 71 28.90 -15.67 -24.31
CA GLN A 71 30.01 -14.77 -24.65
C GLN A 71 29.64 -13.28 -24.52
N ALA A 72 28.36 -12.93 -24.74
CA ALA A 72 27.87 -11.57 -24.56
C ALA A 72 27.87 -11.12 -23.09
N ALA A 73 27.55 -12.01 -22.15
CA ALA A 73 27.53 -11.70 -20.72
C ALA A 73 28.94 -11.47 -20.14
N ALA A 74 29.97 -12.08 -20.75
CA ALA A 74 31.37 -11.87 -20.38
C ALA A 74 31.91 -10.48 -20.77
N VAL A 75 31.25 -9.78 -21.70
CA VAL A 75 31.67 -8.47 -22.21
C VAL A 75 30.91 -7.33 -21.54
N ASP A 76 29.70 -7.58 -21.00
CA ASP A 76 28.92 -6.54 -20.32
C ASP A 76 29.55 -6.16 -18.98
N ARG A 77 29.88 -4.87 -18.83
CA ARG A 77 30.58 -4.28 -17.68
C ARG A 77 29.84 -4.52 -16.35
N ARG A 78 28.52 -4.75 -16.37
CA ARG A 78 27.70 -5.00 -15.18
C ARG A 78 27.74 -6.46 -14.70
N THR A 79 27.99 -7.41 -15.61
CA THR A 79 27.93 -8.85 -15.33
C THR A 79 29.28 -9.56 -15.41
N ALA A 80 30.26 -8.98 -16.11
CA ALA A 80 31.58 -9.58 -16.30
C ALA A 80 32.31 -9.87 -14.97
N GLU A 81 32.24 -8.95 -14.00
CA GLU A 81 32.84 -9.14 -12.67
C GLU A 81 32.19 -10.30 -11.90
N LEU A 82 30.87 -10.42 -11.98
CA LEU A 82 30.13 -11.51 -11.36
C LEU A 82 30.52 -12.85 -11.99
N VAL A 83 30.46 -12.96 -13.32
CA VAL A 83 30.68 -14.21 -14.07
C VAL A 83 32.07 -14.79 -13.80
N THR A 84 33.08 -13.93 -13.62
CA THR A 84 34.46 -14.36 -13.33
C THR A 84 34.61 -15.00 -11.95
N GLU A 85 33.76 -14.64 -10.98
CA GLU A 85 33.80 -15.19 -9.63
C GLU A 85 32.91 -16.43 -9.42
N ILE A 86 32.10 -16.82 -10.41
CA ILE A 86 31.22 -17.99 -10.29
C ILE A 86 32.05 -19.27 -10.40
N ALA A 87 32.14 -20.03 -9.32
CA ALA A 87 32.74 -21.36 -9.30
C ALA A 87 31.69 -22.48 -9.21
N ASP A 88 30.49 -22.19 -8.68
CA ASP A 88 29.38 -23.15 -8.60
C ASP A 88 28.01 -22.43 -8.71
N ILE A 89 26.97 -23.16 -9.08
CA ILE A 89 25.60 -22.66 -9.17
C ILE A 89 24.57 -23.71 -8.76
N ASP A 90 23.63 -23.31 -7.91
CA ASP A 90 22.51 -24.13 -7.42
C ASP A 90 21.17 -23.50 -7.79
N PHE A 91 20.08 -24.27 -7.61
CA PHE A 91 18.72 -23.78 -7.75
C PHE A 91 17.78 -24.34 -6.68
N LEU A 92 16.67 -23.63 -6.50
CA LEU A 92 15.50 -24.06 -5.77
C LEU A 92 14.29 -23.80 -6.68
N ASP A 93 13.55 -24.86 -6.99
CA ASP A 93 12.33 -24.79 -7.78
C ASP A 93 11.14 -24.31 -6.93
N THR A 94 10.15 -23.73 -7.60
CA THR A 94 8.94 -23.20 -6.98
C THR A 94 7.75 -23.40 -7.89
N ASP A 95 6.56 -23.55 -7.29
CA ASP A 95 5.33 -23.81 -8.04
C ASP A 95 4.86 -22.60 -8.88
N THR A 96 5.23 -21.38 -8.47
CA THR A 96 4.81 -20.14 -9.14
C THR A 96 5.93 -19.10 -9.23
N GLU A 97 5.88 -18.18 -10.19
CA GLU A 97 6.81 -17.04 -10.28
C GLU A 97 6.77 -16.17 -9.00
N VAL A 98 5.59 -16.09 -8.38
CA VAL A 98 5.38 -15.35 -7.14
C VAL A 98 6.18 -15.98 -6.00
N ASP A 99 6.18 -17.32 -5.91
CA ASP A 99 6.97 -18.06 -4.92
C ASP A 99 8.48 -17.93 -5.18
N ALA A 100 8.92 -17.90 -6.44
CA ALA A 100 10.32 -17.62 -6.81
C ALA A 100 10.76 -16.23 -6.33
N LEU A 101 9.93 -15.21 -6.54
CA LEU A 101 10.18 -13.85 -6.05
C LEU A 101 10.29 -13.79 -4.52
N LEU A 102 9.48 -14.57 -3.81
CA LEU A 102 9.51 -14.66 -2.34
C LEU A 102 10.78 -15.29 -1.81
N LEU A 103 11.13 -16.43 -2.40
CA LEU A 103 12.29 -17.19 -2.01
C LEU A 103 13.58 -16.40 -2.29
N GLU A 104 13.64 -15.71 -3.43
CA GLU A 104 14.78 -14.86 -3.81
C GLU A 104 15.01 -13.77 -2.75
N ALA A 105 13.99 -12.98 -2.42
CA ALA A 105 14.17 -11.89 -1.49
C ALA A 105 14.43 -12.34 -0.06
N ARG A 106 13.93 -13.52 0.34
CA ARG A 106 14.27 -14.13 1.63
C ARG A 106 15.75 -14.48 1.68
N LEU A 107 16.24 -15.19 0.67
CA LEU A 107 17.63 -15.62 0.61
C LEU A 107 18.60 -14.44 0.45
N ILE A 108 18.24 -13.39 -0.28
CA ILE A 108 19.04 -12.15 -0.37
C ILE A 108 19.17 -11.49 1.00
N LYS A 109 18.14 -11.52 1.85
CA LYS A 109 18.19 -10.93 3.20
C LYS A 109 18.95 -11.78 4.20
N ASP A 110 18.77 -13.10 4.13
CA ASP A 110 19.41 -14.03 5.05
C ASP A 110 20.92 -14.15 4.75
N ILE A 111 21.30 -14.16 3.47
CA ILE A 111 22.67 -14.40 3.03
C ILE A 111 23.43 -13.10 2.71
N ARG A 112 22.70 -12.02 2.35
CA ARG A 112 23.26 -10.71 1.93
C ARG A 112 24.40 -10.83 0.90
N PRO A 113 24.14 -11.44 -0.28
CA PRO A 113 25.19 -11.72 -1.26
C PRO A 113 25.84 -10.43 -1.78
N ARG A 114 27.14 -10.51 -2.06
CA ARG A 114 27.96 -9.34 -2.42
C ARG A 114 27.41 -8.59 -3.64
N PHE A 115 27.01 -9.30 -4.69
CA PHE A 115 26.63 -8.71 -5.98
C PHE A 115 25.14 -8.35 -6.12
N ASN A 116 24.27 -8.72 -5.18
CA ASN A 116 22.87 -8.25 -5.21
C ASN A 116 22.80 -6.77 -4.81
N SER A 117 22.32 -5.88 -5.68
CA SER A 117 22.17 -4.44 -5.38
C SER A 117 20.82 -4.10 -4.74
N GLU A 118 19.77 -4.80 -5.14
CA GLU A 118 18.40 -4.64 -4.64
C GLU A 118 18.11 -5.64 -3.50
N LEU A 119 17.08 -5.35 -2.69
CA LEU A 119 16.59 -6.23 -1.61
C LEU A 119 17.56 -6.49 -0.44
N LYS A 120 18.68 -5.74 -0.36
CA LYS A 120 19.58 -5.67 0.81
C LYS A 120 19.01 -4.85 1.98
N ASP A 121 17.85 -4.22 1.81
CA ASP A 121 17.19 -3.49 2.91
C ASP A 121 16.45 -4.46 3.86
N ASP A 122 16.38 -4.13 5.14
CA ASP A 122 15.74 -4.98 6.16
C ASP A 122 14.19 -5.03 6.03
N LYS A 123 13.60 -4.55 4.92
CA LYS A 123 12.15 -4.42 4.80
C LYS A 123 11.52 -5.70 4.26
N THR A 124 10.99 -6.54 5.16
CA THR A 124 10.09 -7.67 4.83
C THR A 124 8.93 -7.28 3.91
N PHE A 125 8.62 -8.12 2.91
CA PHE A 125 7.54 -7.87 1.97
C PHE A 125 6.17 -7.87 2.66
N PRO A 126 5.27 -6.96 2.26
CA PRO A 126 3.88 -6.99 2.69
C PRO A 126 3.08 -8.09 1.98
N TYR A 127 2.19 -8.72 2.75
CA TYR A 127 1.24 -9.73 2.32
C TYR A 127 -0.16 -9.34 2.78
N LEU A 128 -1.14 -9.88 2.07
CA LEU A 128 -2.51 -9.95 2.50
C LEU A 128 -2.77 -11.39 2.97
N GLU A 129 -3.11 -11.54 4.24
CA GLU A 129 -3.35 -12.82 4.89
C GLU A 129 -4.85 -12.96 5.17
N ILE A 130 -5.44 -14.10 4.81
CA ILE A 130 -6.84 -14.43 5.12
C ILE A 130 -6.85 -15.68 5.97
N THR A 131 -7.39 -15.61 7.18
CA THR A 131 -7.44 -16.79 8.05
C THR A 131 -8.48 -17.79 7.55
N THR A 132 -8.24 -19.09 7.72
CA THR A 132 -9.10 -20.15 7.14
C THR A 132 -9.81 -21.02 8.17
N ARG A 133 -9.35 -20.98 9.43
CA ARG A 133 -9.85 -21.83 10.51
C ARG A 133 -10.88 -21.15 11.42
N GLU A 134 -11.02 -19.84 11.31
CA GLU A 134 -12.00 -19.08 12.09
C GLU A 134 -13.39 -19.20 11.50
N ASP A 135 -14.39 -19.07 12.36
CA ASP A 135 -15.80 -18.95 11.97
C ASP A 135 -16.01 -17.72 11.09
N PHE A 136 -15.39 -16.60 11.48
CA PHE A 136 -15.37 -15.36 10.73
C PHE A 136 -13.93 -15.02 10.32
N PRO A 137 -13.46 -15.51 9.15
CA PRO A 137 -12.14 -15.21 8.60
C PRO A 137 -11.80 -13.72 8.66
N ARG A 138 -10.62 -13.40 9.22
CA ARG A 138 -10.05 -12.05 9.18
C ARG A 138 -9.11 -11.89 8.00
N VAL A 139 -9.05 -10.68 7.48
CA VAL A 139 -8.16 -10.28 6.40
C VAL A 139 -7.17 -9.25 6.94
N GLU A 140 -5.90 -9.58 6.91
CA GLU A 140 -4.86 -8.83 7.60
C GLU A 140 -3.71 -8.46 6.66
N PHE A 141 -3.18 -7.26 6.86
CA PHE A 141 -1.89 -6.87 6.29
C PHE A 141 -0.80 -7.40 7.20
N THR A 142 0.12 -8.21 6.68
CA THR A 142 1.24 -8.73 7.47
C THR A 142 2.55 -8.63 6.69
N ARG A 143 3.66 -8.57 7.43
CA ARG A 143 5.02 -8.74 6.88
C ARG A 143 5.69 -10.02 7.40
N LYS A 144 5.01 -10.72 8.31
CA LYS A 144 5.41 -11.97 8.93
C LYS A 144 4.23 -12.94 8.80
N PRO A 145 3.96 -13.44 7.59
CA PRO A 145 2.80 -14.28 7.34
C PRO A 145 2.87 -15.57 8.14
N GLN A 146 1.73 -16.09 8.58
CA GLN A 146 1.68 -17.42 9.18
C GLN A 146 1.73 -18.48 8.09
N THR A 147 2.39 -19.61 8.38
CA THR A 147 2.54 -20.71 7.43
C THR A 147 1.40 -21.72 7.48
N LYS A 148 0.55 -21.67 8.52
CA LYS A 148 -0.56 -22.62 8.74
C LYS A 148 -1.83 -21.89 9.10
N GLY A 149 -2.96 -22.39 8.61
CA GLY A 149 -4.29 -21.87 8.96
C GLY A 149 -4.65 -20.54 8.30
N THR A 150 -3.87 -20.10 7.32
CA THR A 150 -4.10 -18.87 6.57
C THR A 150 -3.85 -19.08 5.08
N LYS A 151 -4.50 -18.27 4.25
CA LYS A 151 -4.28 -18.15 2.82
C LYS A 151 -3.57 -16.83 2.58
N LEU A 152 -2.41 -16.91 1.95
CA LEU A 152 -1.57 -15.74 1.67
C LEU A 152 -1.75 -15.28 0.23
N TYR A 153 -1.78 -13.96 0.07
CA TYR A 153 -1.75 -13.26 -1.20
C TYR A 153 -0.62 -12.24 -1.14
N GLY A 154 0.21 -12.19 -2.18
CA GLY A 154 1.45 -11.42 -2.19
C GLY A 154 2.63 -12.28 -2.63
N PRO A 155 3.86 -11.74 -2.61
CA PRO A 155 4.29 -10.48 -2.01
C PRO A 155 3.83 -9.29 -2.83
N PHE A 156 3.52 -8.19 -2.15
CA PHE A 156 3.28 -6.92 -2.84
C PHE A 156 4.55 -6.07 -2.77
N THR A 157 4.93 -5.45 -3.88
CA THR A 157 6.12 -4.57 -3.94
C THR A 157 5.91 -3.27 -3.16
N ASN A 158 4.67 -2.81 -3.05
CA ASN A 158 4.31 -1.56 -2.40
C ASN A 158 3.31 -1.76 -1.24
N ALA A 159 3.81 -1.68 -0.01
CA ALA A 159 3.01 -1.82 1.21
C ALA A 159 1.90 -0.76 1.35
N LYS A 160 2.15 0.43 0.81
CA LYS A 160 1.26 1.59 0.90
C LYS A 160 0.11 1.46 -0.09
N GLN A 161 0.40 1.04 -1.33
CA GLN A 161 -0.62 0.68 -2.31
C GLN A 161 -1.50 -0.46 -1.80
N LEU A 162 -0.90 -1.52 -1.22
CA LEU A 162 -1.67 -2.63 -0.65
C LEU A 162 -2.65 -2.17 0.43
N ARG A 163 -2.24 -1.30 1.35
CA ARG A 163 -3.13 -0.76 2.40
C ARG A 163 -4.27 0.08 1.83
N GLY A 164 -3.99 0.90 0.81
CA GLY A 164 -5.02 1.63 0.08
C GLY A 164 -6.04 0.68 -0.54
N THR A 165 -5.55 -0.36 -1.23
CA THR A 165 -6.38 -1.41 -1.84
C THR A 165 -7.23 -2.14 -0.81
N ILE A 166 -6.67 -2.53 0.35
CA ILE A 166 -7.43 -3.20 1.42
C ILE A 166 -8.65 -2.36 1.83
N THR A 167 -8.49 -1.04 1.93
CA THR A 167 -9.59 -0.14 2.32
C THR A 167 -10.73 -0.15 1.29
N VAL A 168 -10.40 -0.26 0.00
CA VAL A 168 -11.39 -0.37 -1.09
C VAL A 168 -12.06 -1.74 -1.05
N LEU A 169 -11.26 -2.81 -0.90
CA LEU A 169 -11.78 -4.17 -0.78
C LEU A 169 -12.71 -4.32 0.44
N GLN A 170 -12.42 -3.65 1.56
CA GLN A 170 -13.30 -3.62 2.73
C GLN A 170 -14.64 -2.95 2.45
N LYS A 171 -14.71 -1.95 1.57
CA LYS A 171 -16.00 -1.33 1.20
C LYS A 171 -16.87 -2.27 0.36
N ILE A 172 -16.23 -3.06 -0.49
CA ILE A 172 -16.92 -3.99 -1.40
C ILE A 172 -17.33 -5.26 -0.64
N PHE A 173 -16.37 -5.93 -0.02
CA PHE A 173 -16.55 -7.26 0.58
C PHE A 173 -16.84 -7.23 2.09
N ARG A 174 -16.76 -6.05 2.73
CA ARG A 174 -17.15 -5.82 4.13
C ARG A 174 -16.58 -6.81 5.15
N PHE A 175 -15.34 -7.23 4.93
CA PHE A 175 -14.64 -8.15 5.81
C PHE A 175 -14.03 -7.46 7.04
N ARG A 176 -13.83 -8.23 8.10
CA ARG A 176 -13.15 -7.79 9.31
C ARG A 176 -11.63 -7.85 9.20
N ASN A 177 -10.95 -6.96 9.92
CA ASN A 177 -9.50 -6.95 10.13
C ASN A 177 -9.13 -6.79 11.63
N CYS A 178 -10.11 -6.91 12.53
CA CYS A 178 -9.88 -6.86 13.97
C CYS A 178 -9.36 -8.21 14.48
N SER A 179 -8.64 -8.18 15.60
CA SER A 179 -7.99 -9.35 16.22
C SER A 179 -8.88 -10.14 17.19
N LEU A 180 -10.20 -9.97 17.14
CA LEU A 180 -11.14 -10.65 18.03
C LEU A 180 -11.29 -12.14 17.65
N ASP A 181 -11.28 -13.07 18.59
CA ASP A 181 -11.56 -14.48 18.29
C ASP A 181 -13.06 -14.74 18.46
N ILE A 182 -13.80 -14.52 17.36
CA ILE A 182 -15.27 -14.57 17.34
C ILE A 182 -15.71 -15.99 17.05
N ASP A 183 -16.47 -16.55 17.97
CA ASP A 183 -17.16 -17.83 17.88
C ASP A 183 -18.66 -17.54 17.78
N GLU A 184 -19.34 -18.09 16.79
CA GLU A 184 -20.78 -17.88 16.60
C GLU A 184 -21.63 -18.45 17.76
N GLY A 185 -21.12 -19.49 18.44
CA GLY A 185 -21.79 -20.13 19.57
C GLY A 185 -21.66 -19.37 20.90
N ASP A 186 -20.78 -18.37 21.00
CA ASP A 186 -20.55 -17.63 22.24
C ASP A 186 -21.52 -16.45 22.37
N GLU A 187 -22.40 -16.52 23.37
CA GLU A 187 -23.45 -15.52 23.61
C GLU A 187 -22.91 -14.11 23.89
N LYS A 188 -21.65 -13.96 24.35
CA LYS A 188 -21.07 -12.64 24.67
C LYS A 188 -21.09 -11.71 23.46
N TRP A 189 -21.00 -12.26 22.25
CA TRP A 189 -20.98 -11.47 21.02
C TRP A 189 -22.32 -10.80 20.74
N ARG A 190 -23.45 -11.36 21.20
CA ARG A 190 -24.79 -10.76 21.03
C ARG A 190 -24.88 -9.34 21.61
N TRP A 191 -24.11 -9.07 22.67
CA TRP A 191 -24.10 -7.80 23.38
C TRP A 191 -22.86 -6.94 23.07
N PHE A 192 -21.94 -7.46 22.27
CA PHE A 192 -20.70 -6.76 21.96
C PHE A 192 -20.95 -5.61 20.98
N ARG A 193 -20.49 -4.42 21.33
CA ARG A 193 -20.70 -3.21 20.53
C ARG A 193 -19.86 -3.26 19.22
N PRO A 194 -20.47 -3.16 18.03
CA PRO A 194 -19.72 -3.08 16.78
C PRO A 194 -18.76 -1.88 16.74
N CYS A 195 -17.63 -2.06 16.07
CA CYS A 195 -16.65 -1.00 15.87
C CYS A 195 -17.05 -0.03 14.75
N LEU A 196 -16.25 1.02 14.58
CA LEU A 196 -16.47 2.04 13.56
C LEU A 196 -16.55 1.47 12.13
N LEU A 197 -15.80 0.40 11.82
CA LEU A 197 -15.83 -0.22 10.48
C LEU A 197 -17.23 -0.68 10.11
N HIS A 198 -18.03 -1.12 11.08
CA HIS A 198 -19.42 -1.44 10.81
C HIS A 198 -20.24 -0.18 10.49
N SER A 199 -20.10 0.87 11.32
CA SER A 199 -20.80 2.14 11.12
C SER A 199 -20.50 2.80 9.78
N ILE A 200 -19.32 2.59 9.21
CA ILE A 200 -18.92 3.11 7.89
C ILE A 200 -19.09 2.08 6.75
N ASN A 201 -19.84 0.99 6.96
CA ASN A 201 -20.14 -0.06 5.98
C ASN A 201 -18.90 -0.77 5.39
N GLN A 202 -17.84 -0.92 6.19
CA GLN A 202 -16.62 -1.66 5.85
C GLN A 202 -16.52 -3.02 6.55
N CYS A 203 -17.44 -3.31 7.46
CA CYS A 203 -17.53 -4.60 8.14
C CYS A 203 -19.00 -4.97 8.39
N THR A 204 -19.37 -6.22 8.16
CA THR A 204 -20.73 -6.75 8.46
C THR A 204 -20.97 -7.03 9.94
N ALA A 205 -20.03 -6.64 10.83
CA ALA A 205 -20.10 -6.82 12.28
C ALA A 205 -20.40 -8.26 12.74
N PRO A 206 -19.53 -9.23 12.37
CA PRO A 206 -19.60 -10.56 12.97
C PRO A 206 -19.38 -10.51 14.48
N CYS A 207 -18.69 -9.49 15.01
CA CYS A 207 -18.49 -9.32 16.44
C CYS A 207 -19.78 -9.05 17.21
N ASN A 208 -20.88 -8.70 16.53
CA ASN A 208 -22.20 -8.57 17.14
C ASN A 208 -23.20 -9.60 16.57
N LEU A 209 -22.71 -10.62 15.85
CA LEU A 209 -23.53 -11.62 15.15
C LEU A 209 -24.60 -11.00 14.23
N ARG A 210 -24.32 -9.82 13.64
CA ARG A 210 -25.21 -9.17 12.66
C ARG A 210 -25.21 -9.86 11.29
N ILE A 211 -24.27 -10.78 11.10
CA ILE A 211 -24.16 -11.67 9.95
C ILE A 211 -23.85 -13.07 10.50
N ASN A 212 -24.48 -14.09 9.92
CA ASN A 212 -24.16 -15.47 10.23
C ASN A 212 -22.85 -15.90 9.53
N LYS A 213 -22.30 -17.00 10.00
CA LYS A 213 -21.06 -17.60 9.49
C LYS A 213 -21.12 -17.95 8.01
N GLU A 214 -22.24 -18.49 7.52
CA GLU A 214 -22.40 -18.92 6.13
C GLU A 214 -22.35 -17.75 5.15
N ASP A 215 -23.06 -16.66 5.46
CA ASP A 215 -23.14 -15.47 4.63
C ASP A 215 -21.82 -14.69 4.67
N TYR A 216 -21.19 -14.59 5.84
CA TYR A 216 -19.86 -13.99 5.94
C TYR A 216 -18.82 -14.76 5.12
N ARG A 217 -18.90 -16.10 5.11
CA ARG A 217 -18.03 -16.93 4.26
C ARG A 217 -18.28 -16.71 2.77
N LYS A 218 -19.52 -16.44 2.34
CA LYS A 218 -19.79 -16.09 0.93
C LYS A 218 -19.06 -14.82 0.54
N ASP A 219 -19.06 -13.79 1.40
CA ASP A 219 -18.34 -12.54 1.15
C ASP A 219 -16.82 -12.76 1.05
N ILE A 220 -16.26 -13.57 1.96
CA ILE A 220 -14.84 -13.95 1.93
C ILE A 220 -14.50 -14.79 0.69
N ASN A 221 -15.40 -15.66 0.24
CA ASN A 221 -15.19 -16.45 -0.97
C ASN A 221 -15.24 -15.58 -2.23
N LYS A 222 -16.12 -14.57 -2.29
CA LYS A 222 -16.10 -13.55 -3.35
C LYS A 222 -14.78 -12.79 -3.37
N LEU A 223 -14.26 -12.40 -2.19
CA LEU A 223 -12.94 -11.78 -2.06
C LEU A 223 -11.83 -12.70 -2.57
N LYS A 224 -11.82 -13.98 -2.17
CA LYS A 224 -10.83 -14.97 -2.64
C LYS A 224 -10.91 -15.16 -4.15
N LEU A 225 -12.12 -15.28 -4.71
CA LEU A 225 -12.35 -15.41 -6.15
C LEU A 225 -11.75 -14.23 -6.93
N PHE A 226 -11.91 -13.02 -6.39
CA PHE A 226 -11.32 -11.81 -6.96
C PHE A 226 -9.78 -11.81 -6.85
N LEU A 227 -9.22 -12.16 -5.69
CA LEU A 227 -7.76 -12.21 -5.47
C LEU A 227 -7.07 -13.33 -6.27
N ASP A 228 -7.78 -14.44 -6.52
CA ASP A 228 -7.34 -15.51 -7.44
C ASP A 228 -7.40 -15.06 -8.93
N GLY A 229 -7.87 -13.83 -9.18
CA GLY A 229 -7.96 -13.18 -10.47
C GLY A 229 -9.08 -13.66 -11.37
N LYS A 230 -10.11 -14.27 -10.81
CA LYS A 230 -11.36 -14.61 -11.52
C LYS A 230 -12.33 -13.41 -11.49
N LYS A 231 -11.80 -12.21 -11.76
CA LYS A 231 -12.52 -10.92 -11.72
C LYS A 231 -13.74 -10.94 -12.64
N ASP A 232 -13.57 -11.37 -13.90
CA ASP A 232 -14.65 -11.34 -14.90
C ASP A 232 -15.83 -12.23 -14.50
N ARG A 233 -15.52 -13.41 -13.95
CA ARG A 233 -16.54 -14.32 -13.42
C ARG A 233 -17.31 -13.67 -12.27
N LEU A 234 -16.62 -13.08 -11.31
CA LEU A 234 -17.25 -12.40 -10.17
C LEU A 234 -18.14 -11.24 -10.64
N LEU A 235 -17.65 -10.41 -11.56
CA LEU A 235 -18.41 -9.28 -12.11
C LEU A 235 -19.67 -9.75 -12.82
N ASN A 236 -19.60 -10.83 -13.58
CA ASN A 236 -20.76 -11.41 -14.26
C ASN A 236 -21.79 -11.95 -13.25
N GLU A 237 -21.35 -12.62 -12.19
CA GLU A 237 -22.23 -13.09 -11.11
C GLU A 237 -22.91 -11.91 -10.39
N MET A 238 -22.17 -10.84 -10.07
CA MET A 238 -22.72 -9.64 -9.43
C MET A 238 -23.70 -8.88 -10.34
N LYS A 239 -23.43 -8.79 -11.65
CA LYS A 239 -24.34 -8.15 -12.62
C LYS A 239 -25.67 -8.91 -12.71
N LYS A 240 -25.63 -10.25 -12.72
CA LYS A 240 -26.85 -11.07 -12.68
C LYS A 240 -27.63 -10.87 -11.38
N GLU A 241 -26.93 -10.83 -10.24
CA GLU A 241 -27.57 -10.58 -8.94
C GLU A 241 -28.23 -9.18 -8.88
N MET A 242 -27.58 -8.18 -9.46
CA MET A 242 -28.09 -6.81 -9.56
C MET A 242 -29.35 -6.73 -10.42
N GLN A 243 -29.34 -7.38 -11.60
CA GLN A 243 -30.50 -7.45 -12.49
C GLN A 243 -31.69 -8.15 -11.82
N ALA A 244 -31.45 -9.32 -11.20
CA ALA A 244 -32.49 -10.04 -10.47
C ALA A 244 -33.06 -9.24 -9.29
N ALA A 245 -32.23 -8.44 -8.59
CA ALA A 245 -32.70 -7.54 -7.55
C ALA A 245 -33.58 -6.41 -8.12
N SER A 246 -33.21 -5.85 -9.28
CA SER A 246 -34.00 -4.84 -9.99
C SER A 246 -35.34 -5.36 -10.46
N GLU A 247 -35.39 -6.58 -11.03
CA GLU A 247 -36.62 -7.25 -11.45
C GLU A 247 -37.57 -7.49 -10.27
N LYS A 248 -37.02 -7.86 -9.10
CA LYS A 248 -37.75 -8.00 -7.85
C LYS A 248 -38.10 -6.68 -7.16
N LYS A 249 -37.84 -5.53 -7.80
CA LYS A 249 -38.07 -4.17 -7.27
C LYS A 249 -37.29 -3.87 -5.97
N LEU A 250 -36.18 -4.56 -5.72
CA LEU A 250 -35.28 -4.34 -4.58
C LEU A 250 -34.21 -3.30 -4.95
N TYR A 251 -34.65 -2.05 -5.18
CA TYR A 251 -33.79 -1.00 -5.75
C TYR A 251 -32.57 -0.65 -4.90
N GLU A 252 -32.69 -0.67 -3.57
CA GLU A 252 -31.53 -0.42 -2.68
C GLU A 252 -30.43 -1.47 -2.83
N LYS A 253 -30.83 -2.75 -2.97
CA LYS A 253 -29.89 -3.85 -3.19
C LYS A 253 -29.25 -3.74 -4.58
N ALA A 254 -30.05 -3.43 -5.60
CA ALA A 254 -29.55 -3.23 -6.96
C ALA A 254 -28.56 -2.04 -7.05
N ALA A 255 -28.88 -0.91 -6.42
CA ALA A 255 -27.99 0.26 -6.37
C ALA A 255 -26.66 -0.06 -5.67
N ARG A 256 -26.72 -0.77 -4.54
CA ARG A 256 -25.51 -1.22 -3.82
C ARG A 256 -24.63 -2.12 -4.68
N LEU A 257 -25.22 -3.13 -5.33
CA LEU A 257 -24.48 -4.05 -6.21
C LEU A 257 -23.87 -3.31 -7.41
N ARG A 258 -24.60 -2.34 -8.00
CA ARG A 258 -24.10 -1.48 -9.08
C ARG A 258 -22.85 -0.72 -8.63
N ASP A 259 -22.91 -0.07 -7.48
CA ASP A 259 -21.81 0.75 -6.97
C ASP A 259 -20.60 -0.14 -6.61
N GLU A 260 -20.82 -1.33 -6.06
CA GLU A 260 -19.77 -2.34 -5.80
C GLU A 260 -19.12 -2.84 -7.11
N ILE A 261 -19.90 -3.10 -8.16
CA ILE A 261 -19.41 -3.47 -9.49
C ILE A 261 -18.52 -2.35 -10.05
N GLN A 262 -18.94 -1.10 -9.97
CA GLN A 262 -18.16 0.04 -10.46
C GLN A 262 -16.82 0.19 -9.72
N LEU A 263 -16.84 0.00 -8.39
CA LEU A 263 -15.62 0.02 -7.59
C LEU A 263 -14.67 -1.13 -7.96
N LEU A 264 -15.19 -2.35 -8.13
CA LEU A 264 -14.39 -3.50 -8.57
C LEU A 264 -13.81 -3.34 -9.97
N ASP A 265 -14.57 -2.73 -10.87
CA ASP A 265 -14.13 -2.54 -12.25
C ASP A 265 -12.93 -1.59 -12.31
N SER A 266 -12.98 -0.52 -11.50
CA SER A 266 -11.89 0.46 -11.36
C SER A 266 -10.60 -0.08 -10.73
N LEU A 267 -10.66 -1.26 -10.08
CA LEU A 267 -9.49 -1.91 -9.50
C LEU A 267 -8.76 -2.74 -10.57
N ASN A 268 -7.65 -2.19 -11.08
CA ASN A 268 -6.63 -2.94 -11.79
C ASN A 268 -5.63 -3.52 -10.78
N LEU A 269 -5.90 -4.75 -10.35
CA LEU A 269 -5.09 -5.46 -9.36
C LEU A 269 -4.09 -6.46 -9.97
N ARG A 270 -4.05 -6.57 -11.30
CA ARG A 270 -2.97 -7.25 -12.03
C ARG A 270 -2.20 -6.20 -12.80
N GLY A 271 -0.88 -6.22 -12.59
CA GLY A 271 0.02 -5.12 -12.89
C GLY A 271 -0.14 -4.52 -14.29
N ASN A 272 -0.27 -3.20 -14.32
CA ASN A 272 0.61 -2.37 -15.12
C ASN A 272 1.36 -1.47 -14.13
N LEU A 273 2.69 -1.54 -14.18
CA LEU A 273 3.58 -0.76 -13.34
C LEU A 273 3.81 0.67 -13.88
N GLU A 274 3.09 1.11 -14.92
CA GLU A 274 3.41 2.39 -15.57
C GLU A 274 2.26 3.39 -15.74
N ASP A 275 0.99 2.99 -15.74
CA ASP A 275 -0.10 3.97 -15.93
C ASP A 275 -1.02 4.00 -14.72
N HIS A 276 -0.62 4.78 -13.72
CA HIS A 276 -1.44 5.69 -12.92
C HIS A 276 -0.55 6.20 -11.79
N ALA A 277 0.21 7.26 -12.05
CA ALA A 277 0.80 8.09 -11.02
C ALA A 277 -0.32 8.73 -10.18
N GLN A 278 -0.88 7.97 -9.22
CA GLN A 278 -1.59 8.58 -8.11
C GLN A 278 -0.52 9.15 -7.18
N PRO A 279 -0.56 10.47 -6.87
CA PRO A 279 0.44 11.08 -6.03
C PRO A 279 0.50 10.36 -4.68
N GLU A 280 1.73 10.21 -4.23
CA GLU A 280 2.19 9.42 -3.11
C GLU A 280 1.32 9.55 -1.83
N VAL A 281 0.32 8.68 -1.57
CA VAL A 281 -0.40 8.64 -0.26
C VAL A 281 0.48 8.14 0.90
N PHE A 282 1.41 8.95 1.45
CA PHE A 282 2.37 8.52 2.46
C PHE A 282 1.70 7.79 3.63
N TYR A 283 2.35 6.74 4.16
CA TYR A 283 1.86 6.10 5.38
C TYR A 283 1.96 7.10 6.53
N ILE A 284 0.80 7.56 6.98
CA ILE A 284 0.66 8.48 8.09
C ILE A 284 0.10 7.68 9.24
N ASP A 285 0.86 7.64 10.32
CA ASP A 285 0.35 7.26 11.64
C ASP A 285 -0.22 8.54 12.25
N PRO A 286 -1.55 8.74 12.28
CA PRO A 286 -2.15 10.02 12.66
C PRO A 286 -1.72 10.45 14.07
N LYS A 287 -1.64 9.49 15.00
CA LYS A 287 -1.24 9.74 16.38
C LYS A 287 0.21 10.23 16.47
N LYS A 288 1.13 9.59 15.75
CA LYS A 288 2.54 10.05 15.67
C LYS A 288 2.68 11.36 14.91
N GLY A 289 1.82 11.59 13.91
CA GLY A 289 1.72 12.85 13.17
C GLY A 289 1.38 14.00 14.12
N MET A 290 0.26 13.92 14.84
CA MET A 290 -0.16 14.96 15.79
C MET A 290 0.88 15.19 16.89
N GLN A 291 1.45 14.11 17.44
CA GLN A 291 2.52 14.23 18.44
C GLN A 291 3.78 14.88 17.87
N GLY A 292 4.11 14.57 16.62
CA GLY A 292 5.20 15.21 15.89
C GLY A 292 4.96 16.71 15.72
N LEU A 293 3.75 17.12 15.30
CA LEU A 293 3.39 18.52 15.15
C LEU A 293 3.46 19.27 16.48
N LYS A 294 2.91 18.70 17.56
CA LYS A 294 2.99 19.30 18.91
C LYS A 294 4.44 19.57 19.31
N LYS A 295 5.33 18.58 19.13
CA LYS A 295 6.75 18.71 19.50
C LYS A 295 7.49 19.72 18.62
N VAL A 296 7.27 19.65 17.32
CA VAL A 296 7.94 20.49 16.33
C VAL A 296 7.57 21.97 16.50
N PHE A 297 6.28 22.26 16.68
CA PHE A 297 5.77 23.62 16.78
C PHE A 297 5.57 24.10 18.22
N GLN A 298 5.94 23.29 19.21
CA GLN A 298 5.80 23.58 20.64
C GLN A 298 4.38 24.01 21.02
N LEU A 299 3.38 23.35 20.43
CA LEU A 299 1.98 23.66 20.68
C LEU A 299 1.62 23.33 22.15
N PRO A 300 0.80 24.16 22.83
CA PRO A 300 0.43 23.93 24.23
C PRO A 300 -0.30 22.60 24.39
N GLU A 301 -1.24 22.32 23.49
CA GLU A 301 -2.04 21.10 23.47
C GLU A 301 -1.74 20.24 22.24
N LEU A 302 -2.23 19.00 22.27
CA LEU A 302 -2.16 18.14 21.10
C LEU A 302 -3.16 18.69 20.06
N PRO A 303 -2.72 19.09 18.86
CA PRO A 303 -3.67 19.58 17.86
C PRO A 303 -4.66 18.46 17.55
N ARG A 304 -5.91 18.81 17.31
CA ARG A 304 -6.99 17.89 16.92
C ARG A 304 -7.57 18.29 15.57
N ARG A 305 -7.84 19.57 15.36
CA ARG A 305 -8.45 20.09 14.13
C ARG A 305 -7.41 20.81 13.27
N ILE A 306 -7.16 20.28 12.08
CA ILE A 306 -6.28 20.90 11.08
C ILE A 306 -7.13 21.25 9.86
N GLU A 307 -7.06 22.49 9.39
CA GLU A 307 -7.67 22.90 8.14
C GLU A 307 -6.59 23.19 7.09
N GLY A 308 -6.77 22.71 5.86
CA GLY A 308 -5.88 22.95 4.73
C GLY A 308 -6.58 23.81 3.69
N VAL A 309 -5.88 24.82 3.15
CA VAL A 309 -6.40 25.72 2.11
C VAL A 309 -5.48 25.69 0.90
N ASP A 310 -6.07 25.46 -0.28
CA ASP A 310 -5.40 25.51 -1.59
C ASP A 310 -6.16 26.47 -2.53
N ILE A 311 -5.42 27.24 -3.34
CA ILE A 311 -5.97 28.11 -4.38
C ILE A 311 -5.72 27.49 -5.75
N ALA A 312 -6.78 27.37 -6.54
CA ALA A 312 -6.70 26.82 -7.88
C ALA A 312 -7.33 27.75 -8.92
N HIS A 313 -6.64 27.92 -10.04
CA HIS A 313 -7.11 28.73 -11.17
C HIS A 313 -7.77 27.86 -12.23
N LEU A 314 -8.98 28.21 -12.64
CA LEU A 314 -9.70 27.55 -13.73
C LEU A 314 -9.30 28.17 -15.07
N GLN A 315 -9.22 27.34 -16.11
CA GLN A 315 -9.16 27.81 -17.50
C GLN A 315 -10.51 28.49 -17.80
N GLY A 316 -10.50 29.83 -17.90
CA GLY A 316 -11.69 30.68 -17.95
C GLY A 316 -11.59 31.94 -17.09
N GLY A 317 -10.52 32.08 -16.28
CA GLY A 317 -10.26 33.29 -15.48
C GLY A 317 -10.96 33.30 -14.11
N GLU A 318 -11.67 32.22 -13.75
CA GLU A 318 -12.25 32.06 -12.42
C GLU A 318 -11.24 31.43 -11.45
N THR A 319 -11.12 31.99 -10.25
CA THR A 319 -10.31 31.43 -9.16
C THR A 319 -11.22 30.76 -8.12
N VAL A 320 -10.83 29.57 -7.66
CA VAL A 320 -11.55 28.81 -6.64
C VAL A 320 -10.59 28.35 -5.58
N ALA A 321 -11.00 28.47 -4.32
CA ALA A 321 -10.28 27.89 -3.21
C ALA A 321 -10.94 26.63 -2.69
N SER A 322 -10.10 25.70 -2.26
CA SER A 322 -10.50 24.45 -1.64
C SER A 322 -10.06 24.45 -0.19
N LEU A 323 -10.99 24.15 0.71
CA LEU A 323 -10.72 23.97 2.13
C LEU A 323 -11.04 22.53 2.51
N VAL A 324 -10.06 21.84 3.11
CA VAL A 324 -10.21 20.50 3.67
C VAL A 324 -10.04 20.55 5.17
N GLN A 325 -10.68 19.62 5.87
CA GLN A 325 -10.63 19.54 7.31
C GLN A 325 -10.16 18.16 7.74
N PHE A 326 -9.30 18.13 8.76
CA PHE A 326 -8.78 16.94 9.39
C PHE A 326 -9.11 16.98 10.88
N ILE A 327 -9.54 15.85 11.43
CA ILE A 327 -9.81 15.66 12.85
C ILE A 327 -8.96 14.48 13.32
N ASP A 328 -8.17 14.69 14.37
CA ASP A 328 -7.27 13.71 14.96
C ASP A 328 -6.30 13.08 13.92
N GLY A 329 -5.88 13.90 12.95
CA GLY A 329 -4.95 13.53 11.87
C GLY A 329 -5.58 12.73 10.73
N LEU A 330 -6.92 12.61 10.68
CA LEU A 330 -7.67 11.93 9.63
C LEU A 330 -8.56 12.90 8.85
N PRO A 331 -8.74 12.71 7.52
CA PRO A 331 -9.58 13.61 6.73
C PRO A 331 -11.06 13.50 7.11
N PHE A 332 -11.68 14.63 7.39
CA PHE A 332 -13.09 14.79 7.71
C PHE A 332 -13.85 15.45 6.56
N LYS A 333 -14.33 14.63 5.62
CA LYS A 333 -14.91 15.09 4.34
C LYS A 333 -16.15 15.96 4.49
N HIS A 334 -16.93 15.79 5.56
CA HIS A 334 -18.10 16.64 5.81
C HIS A 334 -17.73 18.10 6.13
N GLY A 335 -16.50 18.34 6.58
CA GLY A 335 -15.95 19.67 6.83
C GLY A 335 -15.39 20.35 5.58
N TYR A 336 -15.35 19.67 4.42
CA TYR A 336 -14.74 20.24 3.22
C TYR A 336 -15.62 21.32 2.63
N LYS A 337 -15.00 22.41 2.15
CA LYS A 337 -15.69 23.55 1.56
C LYS A 337 -14.97 24.02 0.30
N ARG A 338 -15.74 24.61 -0.61
CA ARG A 338 -15.21 25.29 -1.80
C ARG A 338 -15.65 26.74 -1.76
N PHE A 339 -14.76 27.63 -2.15
CA PHE A 339 -15.01 29.06 -2.21
C PHE A 339 -14.79 29.53 -3.64
N LYS A 340 -15.85 29.98 -4.30
CA LYS A 340 -15.70 30.76 -5.53
C LYS A 340 -15.25 32.16 -5.13
N ILE A 341 -14.10 32.58 -5.66
CA ILE A 341 -13.54 33.92 -5.44
C ILE A 341 -14.35 34.91 -6.28
N ARG A 342 -14.79 36.00 -5.67
CA ARG A 342 -15.69 36.97 -6.32
C ARG A 342 -15.07 38.36 -6.46
N THR A 343 -14.19 38.73 -5.54
CA THR A 343 -13.72 40.11 -5.39
C THR A 343 -12.41 40.38 -6.13
N VAL A 344 -11.72 39.33 -6.58
CA VAL A 344 -10.41 39.41 -7.23
C VAL A 344 -10.57 39.36 -8.75
N LYS A 345 -10.05 40.35 -9.46
CA LYS A 345 -9.96 40.37 -10.93
C LYS A 345 -8.58 39.89 -11.37
N GLY A 346 -8.52 38.81 -12.15
CA GLY A 346 -7.26 38.23 -12.63
C GLY A 346 -6.64 37.21 -11.67
N ILE A 347 -5.39 36.84 -11.93
CA ILE A 347 -4.64 35.85 -11.16
C ILE A 347 -3.89 36.57 -10.02
N ASP A 348 -4.52 36.64 -8.85
CA ASP A 348 -3.91 37.14 -7.61
C ASP A 348 -4.23 36.19 -6.44
N ASP A 349 -3.26 35.34 -6.13
CA ASP A 349 -3.36 34.33 -5.06
C ASP A 349 -3.40 34.95 -3.67
N PHE A 350 -2.71 36.08 -3.46
CA PHE A 350 -2.68 36.73 -2.15
C PHE A 350 -4.04 37.34 -1.83
N ALA A 351 -4.67 38.01 -2.79
CA ALA A 351 -6.02 38.52 -2.64
C ALA A 351 -7.05 37.39 -2.50
N SER A 352 -6.88 36.29 -3.23
CA SER A 352 -7.77 35.11 -3.13
C SER A 352 -7.70 34.45 -1.75
N ILE A 353 -6.50 34.29 -1.18
CA ILE A 353 -6.32 33.76 0.18
C ILE A 353 -6.94 34.70 1.21
N ARG A 354 -6.72 36.02 1.09
CA ARG A 354 -7.36 36.99 1.98
C ARG A 354 -8.88 36.82 1.98
N GLU A 355 -9.51 36.76 0.80
CA GLU A 355 -10.96 36.59 0.71
C GLU A 355 -11.44 35.31 1.41
N VAL A 356 -10.76 34.18 1.18
CA VAL A 356 -11.16 32.87 1.70
C VAL A 356 -10.99 32.80 3.22
N VAL A 357 -9.83 33.22 3.71
CA VAL A 357 -9.52 33.23 5.15
C VAL A 357 -10.47 34.17 5.87
N SER A 358 -10.68 35.40 5.37
CA SER A 358 -11.62 36.34 5.98
C SER A 358 -13.03 35.76 6.07
N ARG A 359 -13.53 35.15 4.98
CA ARG A 359 -14.86 34.53 4.96
C ARG A 359 -14.98 33.34 5.90
N ARG A 360 -13.95 32.49 5.99
CA ARG A 360 -13.96 31.31 6.87
C ARG A 360 -13.91 31.70 8.34
N ILE A 361 -12.99 32.58 8.72
CA ILE A 361 -12.78 33.00 10.11
C ILE A 361 -13.94 33.85 10.60
N SER A 362 -14.42 34.80 9.80
CA SER A 362 -15.59 35.61 10.14
C SER A 362 -16.82 34.75 10.41
N ARG A 363 -17.06 33.73 9.57
CA ARG A 363 -18.15 32.77 9.78
C ARG A 363 -17.99 31.98 11.07
N LEU A 364 -16.81 31.41 11.33
CA LEU A 364 -16.55 30.66 12.57
C LEU A 364 -16.78 31.54 13.80
N HIS A 365 -16.32 32.79 13.76
CA HIS A 365 -16.52 33.76 14.83
C HIS A 365 -18.00 34.11 15.05
N GLN A 366 -18.76 34.33 13.97
CA GLN A 366 -20.21 34.63 14.03
C GLN A 366 -21.04 33.43 14.53
N GLU A 367 -20.67 32.22 14.12
CA GLU A 367 -21.35 30.97 14.51
C GLU A 367 -20.92 30.49 15.92
N GLY A 368 -19.98 31.18 16.58
CA GLY A 368 -19.44 30.79 17.89
C GLY A 368 -18.67 29.46 17.84
N GLU A 369 -18.21 29.03 16.67
CA GLU A 369 -17.44 27.82 16.49
C GLU A 369 -15.97 28.06 16.87
N SER A 370 -15.34 27.07 17.50
CA SER A 370 -13.89 27.08 17.74
C SER A 370 -13.12 27.26 16.42
N PHE A 371 -11.92 27.85 16.46
CA PHE A 371 -10.99 27.89 15.33
C PHE A 371 -10.21 26.58 15.17
N PRO A 372 -9.61 26.31 14.00
CA PRO A 372 -8.75 25.13 13.88
C PRO A 372 -7.50 25.29 14.74
N ASP A 373 -7.01 24.19 15.29
CA ASP A 373 -5.75 24.20 16.05
C ASP A 373 -4.55 24.50 15.14
N ILE A 374 -4.65 24.09 13.87
CA ILE A 374 -3.67 24.44 12.82
C ILE A 374 -4.40 24.83 11.54
N LEU A 375 -4.09 26.00 10.99
CA LEU A 375 -4.47 26.40 9.64
C LEU A 375 -3.26 26.29 8.72
N LEU A 376 -3.32 25.36 7.76
CA LEU A 376 -2.28 25.12 6.77
C LEU A 376 -2.65 25.79 5.44
N ILE A 377 -1.81 26.71 4.98
CA ILE A 377 -1.93 27.34 3.66
C ILE A 377 -0.98 26.63 2.68
N ASP A 378 -1.50 26.16 1.54
CA ASP A 378 -0.66 25.64 0.46
C ASP A 378 0.09 26.79 -0.20
N GLY A 379 1.40 26.84 0.07
CA GLY A 379 2.33 27.73 -0.60
C GLY A 379 3.25 28.54 0.32
N GLY A 380 3.71 29.69 -0.16
CA GLY A 380 4.90 30.38 0.37
C GLY A 380 4.63 31.43 1.44
N LYS A 381 5.72 32.05 1.91
CA LYS A 381 5.71 33.12 2.93
C LYS A 381 4.76 34.29 2.62
N GLY A 382 4.64 34.68 1.34
CA GLY A 382 3.73 35.75 0.93
C GLY A 382 2.25 35.39 1.15
N GLN A 383 1.87 34.13 0.88
CA GLN A 383 0.52 33.63 1.08
C GLN A 383 0.18 33.48 2.57
N LEU A 384 1.15 33.05 3.38
CA LEU A 384 1.04 33.07 4.84
C LEU A 384 0.80 34.49 5.36
N SER A 385 1.60 35.47 4.91
CA SER A 385 1.45 36.87 5.32
C SER A 385 0.09 37.45 4.95
N ALA A 386 -0.43 37.08 3.77
CA ALA A 386 -1.75 37.49 3.30
C ALA A 386 -2.86 36.92 4.21
N ALA A 387 -2.78 35.64 4.57
CA ALA A 387 -3.72 35.00 5.50
C ALA A 387 -3.69 35.65 6.89
N MET A 388 -2.50 35.95 7.42
CA MET A 388 -2.35 36.62 8.72
C MET A 388 -2.93 38.04 8.71
N SER A 389 -2.68 38.84 7.67
CA SER A 389 -3.25 40.19 7.52
C SER A 389 -4.77 40.15 7.55
N ALA A 390 -5.39 39.21 6.82
CA ALA A 390 -6.84 39.03 6.79
C ALA A 390 -7.45 38.76 8.18
N MET A 391 -6.77 37.98 9.03
CA MET A 391 -7.25 37.69 10.39
C MET A 391 -7.07 38.88 11.34
N HIS A 392 -5.94 39.59 11.23
CA HIS A 392 -5.69 40.80 12.03
C HIS A 392 -6.67 41.94 11.69
N GLU A 393 -6.99 42.12 10.41
CA GLU A 393 -7.98 43.11 9.95
C GLU A 393 -9.40 42.83 10.49
N LEU A 394 -9.71 41.56 10.75
CA LEU A 394 -10.98 41.16 11.38
C LEU A 394 -10.99 41.36 12.91
N GLY A 395 -9.86 41.74 13.52
CA GLY A 395 -9.75 41.89 14.97
C GLY A 395 -9.83 40.56 15.73
N VAL A 396 -9.55 39.44 15.06
CA VAL A 396 -9.63 38.09 15.63
C VAL A 396 -8.21 37.59 15.95
N GLU A 397 -8.03 36.97 17.12
CA GLU A 397 -6.78 36.29 17.44
C GLU A 397 -6.58 35.10 16.48
N PRO A 398 -5.53 35.10 15.65
CA PRO A 398 -5.37 34.09 14.62
C PRO A 398 -5.07 32.71 15.24
N PRO A 399 -5.71 31.62 14.76
CA PRO A 399 -5.24 30.27 15.08
C PRO A 399 -3.80 30.07 14.62
N PHE A 400 -3.13 29.04 15.17
CA PHE A 400 -1.78 28.71 14.75
C PHE A 400 -1.74 28.41 13.25
N THR A 401 -1.20 29.34 12.47
CA THR A 401 -1.26 29.30 11.00
C THR A 401 0.13 29.11 10.45
N ILE A 402 0.28 28.19 9.50
CA ILE A 402 1.55 27.88 8.84
C ILE A 402 1.33 27.75 7.33
N SER A 403 2.40 27.87 6.55
CA SER A 403 2.36 27.51 5.13
C SER A 403 3.40 26.47 4.78
N LEU A 404 3.10 25.62 3.79
CA LEU A 404 3.99 24.57 3.31
C LEU A 404 4.29 24.80 1.82
N ALA A 405 5.55 25.08 1.49
CA ALA A 405 5.96 25.28 0.11
C ALA A 405 6.33 23.95 -0.58
N LYS A 406 5.78 23.74 -1.79
CA LYS A 406 5.86 22.46 -2.54
C LYS A 406 7.26 22.04 -3.01
N ARG A 407 8.20 22.97 -3.24
CA ARG A 407 9.51 22.63 -3.85
C ARG A 407 10.48 21.97 -2.87
N GLU A 408 10.59 22.52 -1.67
CA GLU A 408 11.57 22.09 -0.66
C GLU A 408 10.92 21.55 0.62
N GLU A 409 9.58 21.42 0.64
CA GLU A 409 8.81 20.99 1.82
C GLU A 409 9.11 21.86 3.05
N GLU A 410 9.35 23.15 2.78
CA GLU A 410 9.68 24.17 3.76
C GLU A 410 8.42 24.66 4.47
N VAL A 411 8.44 24.61 5.80
CA VAL A 411 7.34 25.12 6.62
C VAL A 411 7.65 26.54 7.07
N PHE A 412 6.79 27.49 6.69
CA PHE A 412 6.88 28.86 7.16
C PHE A 412 5.97 29.06 8.37
N VAL A 413 6.53 29.67 9.42
CA VAL A 413 5.83 30.01 10.66
C VAL A 413 5.79 31.54 10.80
N PRO A 414 4.66 32.15 11.20
CA PRO A 414 4.57 33.59 11.41
C PRO A 414 5.61 34.09 12.43
N GLY A 415 6.24 35.22 12.12
CA GLY A 415 7.29 35.81 12.97
C GLY A 415 8.69 35.23 12.78
N GLU A 416 8.86 34.12 12.04
CA GLU A 416 10.16 33.55 11.74
C GLU A 416 10.73 34.04 10.40
N THR A 417 12.03 34.35 10.39
CA THR A 417 12.73 34.80 9.19
C THR A 417 13.05 33.65 8.25
N GLU A 418 13.50 32.52 8.81
CA GLU A 418 13.87 31.29 8.09
C GLU A 418 12.76 30.22 8.15
N PRO A 419 12.58 29.42 7.10
CA PRO A 419 11.66 28.30 7.13
C PRO A 419 12.15 27.17 8.05
N ARG A 420 11.24 26.54 8.77
CA ARG A 420 11.53 25.33 9.53
C ARG A 420 11.63 24.14 8.59
N ARG A 421 12.83 23.56 8.47
CA ARG A 421 13.06 22.33 7.71
C ARG A 421 12.82 21.12 8.59
N LEU A 422 11.75 20.38 8.29
CA LEU A 422 11.45 19.13 8.97
C LEU A 422 12.15 17.96 8.26
N SER A 423 12.64 16.99 9.03
CA SER A 423 13.17 15.76 8.45
C SER A 423 12.12 15.08 7.56
N ARG A 424 12.53 14.59 6.38
CA ARG A 424 11.68 13.80 5.46
C ARG A 424 11.11 12.51 6.10
N HIS A 425 11.69 12.07 7.22
CA HIS A 425 11.20 10.94 8.01
C HIS A 425 10.24 11.35 9.14
N SER A 426 10.02 12.65 9.36
CA SER A 426 9.11 13.16 10.38
C SER A 426 7.66 12.80 10.06
N TYR A 427 6.99 12.17 11.04
CA TYR A 427 5.55 11.93 10.95
C TYR A 427 4.73 13.23 10.91
N GLY A 428 5.24 14.31 11.52
CA GLY A 428 4.60 15.62 11.46
C GLY A 428 4.62 16.21 10.06
N LEU A 429 5.78 16.19 9.38
CA LEU A 429 5.89 16.66 7.99
C LEU A 429 4.96 15.88 7.06
N ARG A 430 4.92 14.55 7.19
CA ARG A 430 4.05 13.69 6.37
C ARG A 430 2.57 14.00 6.56
N LEU A 431 2.17 14.37 7.78
CA LEU A 431 0.79 14.78 8.04
C LEU A 431 0.48 16.13 7.39
N LEU A 432 1.39 17.12 7.45
CA LEU A 432 1.20 18.39 6.74
C LEU A 432 1.13 18.19 5.21
N GLN A 433 2.01 17.34 4.68
CA GLN A 433 1.97 16.95 3.26
C GLN A 433 0.63 16.33 2.90
N TYR A 434 0.06 15.49 3.76
CA TYR A 434 -1.24 14.89 3.48
C TYR A 434 -2.38 15.90 3.46
N VAL A 435 -2.37 16.85 4.40
CA VAL A 435 -3.37 17.94 4.42
C VAL A 435 -3.25 18.79 3.16
N ARG A 436 -2.03 19.12 2.72
CA ARG A 436 -1.77 19.83 1.46
C ARG A 436 -2.25 19.03 0.25
N ASP A 437 -1.79 17.80 0.11
CA ASP A 437 -2.09 16.96 -1.05
C ASP A 437 -3.59 16.66 -1.15
N GLU A 438 -4.29 16.53 -0.02
CA GLU A 438 -5.75 16.38 0.02
C GLU A 438 -6.48 17.67 -0.37
N SER A 439 -5.98 18.85 0.05
CA SER A 439 -6.46 20.16 -0.42
C SER A 439 -6.35 20.28 -1.93
N HIS A 440 -5.16 19.96 -2.45
CA HIS A 440 -4.86 20.01 -3.87
C HIS A 440 -5.70 19.00 -4.67
N ARG A 441 -5.85 17.77 -4.18
CA ARG A 441 -6.70 16.74 -4.80
C ARG A 441 -8.16 17.18 -4.85
N PHE A 442 -8.65 17.81 -3.77
CA PHE A 442 -10.03 18.30 -3.69
C PHE A 442 -10.30 19.45 -4.67
N ALA A 443 -9.29 20.29 -4.91
CA ALA A 443 -9.29 21.32 -5.94
C ALA A 443 -9.32 20.70 -7.35
N GLN A 444 -8.36 19.81 -7.68
CA GLN A 444 -8.27 19.15 -8.99
C GLN A 444 -9.55 18.39 -9.37
N HIS A 445 -10.17 17.68 -8.43
CA HIS A 445 -11.42 16.97 -8.69
C HIS A 445 -12.56 17.90 -9.15
N TYR A 446 -12.56 19.16 -8.67
CA TYR A 446 -13.53 20.16 -9.09
C TYR A 446 -13.27 20.65 -10.53
N HIS A 447 -12.00 20.81 -10.93
CA HIS A 447 -11.64 21.13 -12.33
C HIS A 447 -12.14 20.05 -13.30
N HIS A 448 -12.00 18.78 -12.95
CA HIS A 448 -12.49 17.67 -13.76
C HIS A 448 -14.02 17.66 -13.89
N LEU A 449 -14.75 17.93 -12.79
CA LEU A 449 -16.21 18.02 -12.80
C LEU A 449 -16.72 19.18 -13.67
N LEU A 450 -16.07 20.34 -13.63
CA LEU A 450 -16.46 21.50 -14.44
C LEU A 450 -16.19 21.30 -15.93
N ARG A 451 -15.03 20.72 -16.31
CA ARG A 451 -14.75 20.35 -17.71
C ARG A 451 -15.77 19.37 -18.28
N LYS A 452 -16.21 18.42 -17.46
CA LYS A 452 -17.24 17.45 -17.88
C LYS A 452 -18.61 18.11 -18.06
N LYS A 453 -18.87 19.24 -17.41
CA LYS A 453 -20.13 19.96 -17.53
C LYS A 453 -20.13 20.94 -18.72
N SER A 454 -19.01 21.61 -19.00
CA SER A 454 -18.89 22.51 -20.16
C SER A 454 -18.98 21.78 -21.50
N HIS A 455 -18.58 20.51 -21.58
CA HIS A 455 -18.72 19.68 -22.80
C HIS A 455 -20.15 19.19 -23.10
N PHE A 456 -21.11 19.41 -22.19
CA PHE A 456 -22.52 19.03 -22.41
C PHE A 456 -23.43 20.22 -22.70
N ASP A 457 -22.90 21.45 -22.61
CA ASP A 457 -23.63 22.70 -22.90
C ASP A 457 -23.15 23.40 -24.21
N GLU A 458 -22.36 22.69 -25.04
CA GLU A 458 -22.14 22.96 -26.48
C GLU A 458 -22.79 21.84 -27.29
#